data_AF-A0A822CVC1-F1
#
_entry.id   AF-A0A822CVC1-F1
#
_cell.length_a   1.000
_cell.length_b   1.000
_cell.length_c   1.000
_cell.angle_alpha   90.00
_cell.angle_beta   90.00
_cell.angle_gamma   90.00
#
_symmetry.space_group_name_H-M   'P 1'
#
loop_
_entity.id
_entity.type
_entity.pdbx_description
1 polymer ?
#
loop_
_entity_poly.entity_id
_entity_poly.type
_entity_poly.pdbx_seq_one_letter_code
_entity_poly.pdbx_strand_id
1 'polypeptide(L)'
;MIHTFRDNWGRKWSHLVAIDAVYFRDRSAQYNMKYVKRDLIKAFAGFHTQGQTSDHAFPIATGNWGCGVFNGDKQLKAIIQLIAASEAVRPLIYAAYGDMNVIESFYKVYDYLIGQRAKVRDLYRYLDLYCNGHRRCSLFDFILRTPVSTLDS
;
A
#
# COMPACT_ATOMS: atom_id res chain seq x y z
N MET A 1 -0.30 -23.96 -24.91
CA MET A 1 -0.65 -22.55 -25.19
C MET A 1 -1.74 -22.16 -24.20
N ILE A 2 -1.46 -21.27 -23.25
CA ILE A 2 -2.45 -20.90 -22.21
C ILE A 2 -3.45 -19.93 -22.87
N HIS A 3 -4.66 -20.40 -23.19
CA HIS A 3 -5.72 -19.52 -23.66
C HIS A 3 -6.23 -18.68 -22.47
N THR A 4 -5.95 -17.38 -22.48
CA THR A 4 -6.59 -16.44 -21.56
C THR A 4 -8.06 -16.27 -21.96
N PHE A 5 -8.98 -16.41 -21.02
CA PHE A 5 -10.41 -16.16 -21.23
C PHE A 5 -10.65 -14.77 -21.82
N ARG A 6 -11.77 -14.60 -22.54
CA ARG A 6 -12.22 -13.32 -23.09
C ARG A 6 -13.60 -12.99 -22.56
N ASP A 7 -13.88 -11.69 -22.39
CA ASP A 7 -15.21 -11.22 -22.02
C ASP A 7 -16.15 -11.13 -23.24
N ASN A 8 -17.38 -10.69 -22.99
CA ASN A 8 -18.43 -10.55 -24.02
C ASN A 8 -18.10 -9.52 -25.11
N TRP A 9 -17.05 -8.70 -24.93
CA TRP A 9 -16.57 -7.76 -25.94
C TRP A 9 -15.29 -8.27 -26.62
N GLY A 10 -14.92 -9.53 -26.40
CA GLY A 10 -13.74 -10.15 -26.97
C GLY A 10 -12.42 -9.65 -26.38
N ARG A 11 -12.44 -8.86 -25.30
CA ARG A 11 -11.22 -8.38 -24.63
C ARG A 11 -10.63 -9.52 -23.81
N LYS A 12 -9.30 -9.57 -23.69
CA LYS A 12 -8.67 -10.53 -22.77
C LYS A 12 -9.13 -10.26 -21.34
N TRP A 13 -9.31 -11.31 -20.55
CA TRP A 13 -9.63 -11.21 -19.13
C TRP A 13 -8.39 -10.79 -18.33
N SER A 14 -7.94 -9.57 -18.56
CA SER A 14 -6.75 -8.98 -17.96
C SER A 14 -6.99 -7.48 -17.82
N HIS A 15 -6.88 -6.98 -16.60
CA HIS A 15 -7.03 -5.57 -16.29
C HIS A 15 -5.69 -5.04 -15.80
N LEU A 16 -5.17 -4.04 -16.50
CA LEU A 16 -3.91 -3.37 -16.16
C LEU A 16 -4.21 -1.90 -15.91
N VAL A 17 -3.67 -1.37 -14.82
CA VAL A 17 -3.77 0.05 -14.50
C VAL A 17 -2.36 0.62 -14.35
N ALA A 18 -2.09 1.72 -15.06
CA ALA A 18 -0.83 2.44 -14.95
C ALA A 18 -0.97 3.55 -13.90
N ILE A 19 -0.14 3.50 -12.86
CA ILE A 19 -0.03 4.54 -11.84
C ILE A 19 1.43 4.97 -11.68
N ASP A 20 1.67 6.28 -11.73
CA ASP A 20 3.00 6.88 -11.61
C ASP A 20 3.30 7.24 -10.15
N ALA A 21 4.46 6.87 -9.62
CA ALA A 21 4.91 7.25 -8.27
C ALA A 21 5.64 8.61 -8.29
N VAL A 22 5.72 9.30 -7.15
CA VAL A 22 6.64 10.45 -7.01
C VAL A 22 8.10 9.97 -7.11
N TYR A 23 8.91 10.71 -7.87
CA TYR A 23 10.37 10.56 -7.91
C TYR A 23 11.01 11.38 -6.78
N PHE A 24 11.89 10.76 -5.99
CA PHE A 24 12.60 11.44 -4.90
C PHE A 24 14.11 11.52 -5.15
N ARG A 25 14.59 12.73 -5.44
CA ARG A 25 16.04 13.00 -5.50
C ARG A 25 16.68 12.84 -4.12
N ASP A 26 16.07 13.46 -3.11
CA ASP A 26 16.36 13.19 -1.71
C ASP A 26 15.33 12.18 -1.17
N ARG A 27 15.80 10.99 -0.81
CA ARG A 27 14.96 9.92 -0.30
C ARG A 27 14.22 10.33 0.97
N SER A 28 14.76 11.23 1.79
CA SER A 28 14.13 11.63 3.06
C SER A 28 12.84 12.43 2.85
N ALA A 29 12.72 13.14 1.72
CA ALA A 29 11.59 14.01 1.40
C ALA A 29 10.25 13.25 1.32
N GLN A 30 10.28 11.93 1.06
CA GLN A 30 9.07 11.11 0.98
C GLN A 30 8.29 11.01 2.29
N TYR A 31 8.95 11.24 3.43
CA TYR A 31 8.33 11.28 4.76
C TYR A 31 7.71 12.65 5.07
N ASN A 32 7.15 13.28 4.06
CA ASN A 32 6.31 14.46 4.18
C ASN A 32 4.89 14.07 3.74
N MET A 33 3.90 14.40 4.58
CA MET A 33 2.52 13.98 4.34
C MET A 33 1.91 14.51 3.05
N LYS A 34 2.45 15.58 2.46
CA LYS A 34 2.08 16.02 1.11
C LYS A 34 2.33 14.92 0.06
N TYR A 35 3.50 14.27 0.11
CA TYR A 35 3.85 13.23 -0.85
C TYR A 35 3.18 11.90 -0.52
N VAL A 36 3.06 11.57 0.76
CA VAL A 36 2.28 10.39 1.21
C VAL A 36 0.85 10.48 0.69
N LYS A 37 0.16 11.62 0.91
CA LYS A 37 -1.19 11.86 0.40
C LYS A 37 -1.27 11.75 -1.13
N ARG A 38 -0.30 12.34 -1.85
CA ARG A 38 -0.25 12.28 -3.31
C ARG A 38 -0.22 10.83 -3.79
N ASP A 39 0.71 10.03 -3.29
CA ASP A 39 0.84 8.63 -3.71
C ASP A 39 -0.33 7.76 -3.24
N LEU A 40 -0.89 8.06 -2.06
CA LEU A 40 -2.09 7.40 -1.56
C LEU A 40 -3.30 7.64 -2.48
N ILE A 41 -3.56 8.89 -2.84
CA ILE A 41 -4.66 9.26 -3.75
C ILE A 41 -4.43 8.64 -5.12
N LYS A 42 -3.19 8.62 -5.62
CA LYS A 42 -2.85 7.99 -6.89
C LYS A 42 -3.09 6.48 -6.88
N ALA A 43 -2.65 5.79 -5.83
CA ALA A 43 -2.92 4.36 -5.67
C ALA A 43 -4.42 4.09 -5.57
N PHE A 44 -5.15 4.84 -4.74
CA PHE A 44 -6.60 4.71 -4.60
C PHE A 44 -7.32 4.93 -5.93
N ALA A 45 -6.97 5.97 -6.69
CA ALA A 45 -7.57 6.23 -8.01
C ALA A 45 -7.34 5.10 -9.01
N GLY A 46 -6.20 4.38 -8.93
CA GLY A 46 -5.95 3.21 -9.76
C GLY A 46 -6.58 1.92 -9.25
N PHE A 47 -6.84 1.84 -7.95
CA PHE A 47 -7.41 0.66 -7.29
C PHE A 47 -8.93 0.69 -7.26
N HIS A 48 -9.53 1.87 -7.18
CA HIS A 48 -10.96 2.05 -7.13
C HIS A 48 -11.59 1.78 -8.51
N THR A 49 -12.62 0.95 -8.53
CA THR A 49 -13.41 0.64 -9.73
C THR A 49 -14.87 0.98 -9.47
N GLN A 50 -15.41 1.97 -10.20
CA GLN A 50 -16.82 2.33 -10.08
C GLN A 50 -17.73 1.17 -10.50
N GLY A 51 -18.77 0.92 -9.71
CA GLY A 51 -19.81 -0.05 -10.05
C GLY A 51 -19.45 -1.53 -9.84
N GLN A 52 -18.28 -1.84 -9.28
CA GLN A 52 -18.00 -3.20 -8.80
C GLN A 52 -18.44 -3.32 -7.34
N THR A 53 -19.33 -4.28 -7.06
CA THR A 53 -19.61 -4.73 -5.70
C THR A 53 -18.41 -5.53 -5.17
N SER A 54 -18.23 -5.58 -3.85
CA SER A 54 -17.13 -6.30 -3.18
C SER A 54 -16.99 -7.76 -3.64
N ASP A 55 -18.11 -8.39 -4.01
CA ASP A 55 -18.19 -9.81 -4.37
C ASP A 55 -17.57 -10.12 -5.75
N HIS A 56 -17.22 -9.09 -6.53
CA HIS A 56 -16.68 -9.22 -7.88
C HIS A 56 -15.37 -8.47 -8.10
N ALA A 57 -14.80 -7.87 -7.05
CA ALA A 57 -13.57 -7.11 -7.17
C ALA A 57 -12.35 -8.04 -7.17
N PHE A 58 -11.66 -8.13 -8.32
CA PHE A 58 -10.40 -8.86 -8.41
C PHE A 58 -9.37 -8.30 -7.42
N PRO A 59 -8.49 -9.14 -6.84
CA PRO A 59 -7.40 -8.64 -6.02
C PRO A 59 -6.48 -7.70 -6.81
N ILE A 60 -5.87 -6.75 -6.11
CA ILE A 60 -4.83 -5.88 -6.65
C ILE A 60 -3.50 -6.63 -6.56
N ALA A 61 -2.98 -7.10 -7.70
CA ALA A 61 -1.62 -7.62 -7.78
C ALA A 61 -0.64 -6.46 -8.00
N THR A 62 0.27 -6.23 -7.03
CA THR A 62 1.24 -5.12 -7.05
C THR A 62 2.58 -5.54 -6.44
N GLY A 63 3.49 -4.58 -6.19
CA GLY A 63 4.77 -4.81 -5.53
C GLY A 63 5.43 -3.52 -5.03
N ASN A 64 6.76 -3.47 -5.16
CA ASN A 64 7.63 -2.35 -4.74
C ASN A 64 7.47 -1.10 -5.65
N TRP A 65 6.24 -0.61 -5.81
CA TRP A 65 5.86 0.51 -6.67
C TRP A 65 6.65 1.77 -6.34
N GLY A 66 7.40 2.28 -7.32
CA GLY A 66 8.22 3.49 -7.18
C GLY A 66 9.48 3.32 -6.32
N CYS A 67 9.88 2.11 -5.93
CA CYS A 67 11.02 1.90 -5.02
C CYS A 67 12.37 1.63 -5.73
N GLY A 68 12.38 1.55 -7.06
CA GLY A 68 13.60 1.39 -7.86
C GLY A 68 14.20 2.75 -8.24
N VAL A 69 14.21 3.06 -9.53
CA VAL A 69 14.70 4.35 -10.08
C VAL A 69 14.05 5.57 -9.40
N PHE A 70 12.82 5.43 -8.90
CA PHE A 70 12.07 6.52 -8.27
C PHE A 70 12.42 6.73 -6.79
N ASN A 71 13.29 5.88 -6.23
CA ASN A 71 13.91 6.02 -4.92
C ASN A 71 12.91 6.05 -3.74
N GLY A 72 11.73 5.46 -3.92
CA GLY A 72 10.75 5.25 -2.86
C GLY A 72 11.19 4.22 -1.83
N ASP A 73 10.70 4.36 -0.62
CA ASP A 73 10.88 3.42 0.47
C ASP A 73 9.83 2.30 0.41
N LYS A 74 10.30 1.05 0.43
CA LYS A 74 9.46 -0.14 0.27
C LYS A 74 8.43 -0.27 1.40
N GLN A 75 8.80 0.04 2.64
CA GLN A 75 7.87 -0.07 3.78
C GLN A 75 6.78 1.00 3.68
N LEU A 76 7.17 2.25 3.40
CA LEU A 76 6.22 3.34 3.21
C LEU A 76 5.24 3.05 2.07
N LYS A 77 5.75 2.58 0.92
CA LYS A 77 4.92 2.24 -0.24
C LYS A 77 4.01 1.04 0.00
N ALA A 78 4.42 0.06 0.79
CA ALA A 78 3.59 -1.07 1.18
C ALA A 78 2.38 -0.60 2.04
N ILE A 79 2.62 0.23 3.05
CA ILE A 79 1.53 0.78 3.89
C ILE A 79 0.60 1.69 3.07
N ILE A 80 1.14 2.56 2.20
CA ILE A 80 0.32 3.40 1.32
C ILE A 80 -0.61 2.54 0.43
N GLN A 81 -0.08 1.47 -0.17
CA GLN A 81 -0.87 0.58 -1.00
C GLN A 81 -1.90 -0.22 -0.18
N LEU A 82 -1.57 -0.62 1.05
CA LEU A 82 -2.51 -1.28 1.96
C LEU A 82 -3.69 -0.37 2.31
N ILE A 83 -3.43 0.90 2.66
CA ILE A 83 -4.47 1.90 2.93
C ILE A 83 -5.35 2.07 1.68
N ALA A 84 -4.75 2.31 0.52
CA ALA A 84 -5.49 2.52 -0.73
C ALA A 84 -6.35 1.31 -1.12
N ALA A 85 -5.82 0.09 -0.98
CA ALA A 85 -6.55 -1.14 -1.29
C ALA A 85 -7.70 -1.39 -0.31
N SER A 86 -7.48 -1.09 0.98
CA SER A 86 -8.50 -1.22 2.02
C SER A 86 -9.66 -0.25 1.79
N GLU A 87 -9.37 1.02 1.46
CA GLU A 87 -10.39 2.02 1.11
C GLU A 87 -11.13 1.67 -0.18
N ALA A 88 -10.44 1.05 -1.14
CA ALA A 88 -11.07 0.54 -2.36
C ALA A 88 -11.88 -0.76 -2.13
N VAL A 89 -11.84 -1.33 -0.92
CA VAL A 89 -12.48 -2.61 -0.56
C VAL A 89 -11.99 -3.75 -1.47
N ARG A 90 -10.67 -3.82 -1.70
CA ARG A 90 -10.04 -4.82 -2.56
C ARG A 90 -8.92 -5.57 -1.85
N PRO A 91 -8.84 -6.91 -1.98
CA PRO A 91 -7.70 -7.65 -1.46
C PRO A 91 -6.39 -7.21 -2.15
N LEU A 92 -5.29 -7.19 -1.42
CA LEU A 92 -3.97 -6.83 -1.92
C LEU A 92 -3.08 -8.07 -2.01
N ILE A 93 -2.53 -8.34 -3.19
CA ILE A 93 -1.48 -9.33 -3.42
C ILE A 93 -0.18 -8.56 -3.64
N TYR A 94 0.73 -8.62 -2.67
CA TYR A 94 1.98 -7.86 -2.70
C TYR A 94 3.17 -8.75 -3.06
N ALA A 95 3.83 -8.47 -4.19
CA ALA A 95 5.03 -9.16 -4.62
C ALA A 95 6.28 -8.28 -4.44
N ALA A 96 7.18 -8.67 -3.54
CA ALA A 96 8.41 -7.89 -3.25
C ALA A 96 9.60 -8.23 -4.15
N TYR A 97 9.40 -8.99 -5.24
CA TYR A 97 10.43 -9.35 -6.22
C TYR A 97 11.71 -9.94 -5.58
N GLY A 98 11.55 -11.02 -4.81
CA GLY A 98 12.67 -11.73 -4.16
C GLY A 98 13.17 -11.13 -2.84
N ASP A 99 12.69 -9.95 -2.43
CA ASP A 99 13.03 -9.36 -1.13
C ASP A 99 12.18 -9.97 -0.01
N MET A 100 12.61 -11.12 0.49
CA MET A 100 11.92 -11.87 1.55
C MET A 100 11.82 -11.10 2.86
N ASN A 101 12.83 -10.28 3.19
CA ASN A 101 12.83 -9.48 4.42
C ASN A 101 11.65 -8.50 4.45
N VAL A 102 11.35 -7.86 3.31
CA VAL A 102 10.18 -6.97 3.19
C VAL A 102 8.88 -7.74 3.32
N ILE A 103 8.76 -8.92 2.69
CA ILE A 103 7.55 -9.76 2.79
C ILE A 103 7.29 -10.19 4.22
N GLU A 104 8.29 -10.77 4.89
CA GLU A 104 8.13 -11.26 6.26
C GLU A 104 7.80 -10.13 7.24
N SER A 105 8.47 -8.99 7.11
CA SER A 105 8.22 -7.84 7.98
C SER A 105 6.85 -7.21 7.70
N PHE A 106 6.45 -7.13 6.44
CA PHE A 106 5.13 -6.60 6.08
C PHE A 106 4.01 -7.53 6.55
N TYR A 107 4.20 -8.84 6.46
CA TYR A 107 3.27 -9.84 6.98
C TYR A 107 3.12 -9.72 8.51
N LYS A 108 4.23 -9.56 9.26
CA LYS A 108 4.18 -9.31 10.71
C LYS A 108 3.39 -8.05 11.06
N VAL A 109 3.59 -6.96 10.31
CA VAL A 109 2.82 -5.72 10.47
C VAL A 109 1.34 -5.95 10.18
N TYR A 110 1.02 -6.67 9.10
CA TYR A 110 -0.36 -6.99 8.75
C TYR A 110 -1.05 -7.81 9.85
N ASP A 111 -0.43 -8.89 10.32
CA ASP A 111 -0.95 -9.73 11.40
C ASP A 111 -1.18 -8.92 12.69
N TYR A 112 -0.23 -8.04 13.04
CA TYR A 112 -0.38 -7.12 14.15
C TYR A 112 -1.61 -6.21 13.98
N LEU A 113 -1.75 -5.56 12.84
CA LEU A 113 -2.88 -4.65 12.55
C LEU A 113 -4.23 -5.38 12.63
N ILE A 114 -4.31 -6.60 12.11
CA ILE A 114 -5.51 -7.45 12.21
C ILE A 114 -5.80 -7.80 13.67
N GLY A 115 -4.77 -8.24 14.43
CA GLY A 115 -4.91 -8.57 15.85
C GLY A 115 -5.37 -7.37 16.70
N GLN A 116 -4.97 -6.16 16.35
CA GLN A 116 -5.40 -4.92 16.99
C GLN A 116 -6.74 -4.38 16.49
N ARG A 117 -7.38 -5.04 15.51
CA ARG A 117 -8.60 -4.55 14.82
C ARG A 117 -8.41 -3.12 14.28
N ALA A 118 -7.21 -2.81 13.79
CA ALA A 118 -6.87 -1.50 13.26
C ALA A 118 -7.76 -1.16 12.06
N LYS A 119 -8.19 0.10 11.99
CA LYS A 119 -8.92 0.66 10.85
C LYS A 119 -7.97 1.42 9.94
N VAL A 120 -8.40 1.71 8.72
CA VAL A 120 -7.60 2.49 7.77
C VAL A 120 -7.12 3.83 8.36
N ARG A 121 -7.99 4.51 9.12
CA ARG A 121 -7.62 5.77 9.81
C ARG A 121 -6.40 5.62 10.72
N ASP A 122 -6.21 4.44 11.32
CA ASP A 122 -5.12 4.17 12.27
C ASP A 122 -3.80 4.00 11.50
N LEU A 123 -3.82 3.31 10.36
CA LEU A 123 -2.68 3.24 9.43
C LEU A 123 -2.27 4.62 8.93
N TYR A 124 -3.26 5.45 8.58
CA TYR A 124 -3.00 6.82 8.16
C TYR A 124 -2.37 7.65 9.28
N ARG A 125 -2.81 7.47 10.54
CA ARG A 125 -2.20 8.10 11.72
C ARG A 125 -0.78 7.63 11.99
N TYR A 126 -0.47 6.34 11.82
CA TYR A 126 0.90 5.84 11.90
C TYR A 126 1.82 6.56 10.90
N LEU A 127 1.36 6.74 9.65
CA LEU A 127 2.12 7.48 8.64
C LEU A 127 2.34 8.94 9.05
N ASP A 128 1.31 9.61 9.56
CA ASP A 128 1.39 11.00 10.01
C ASP A 128 2.38 11.17 11.17
N LEU A 129 2.27 10.36 12.23
CA LEU A 129 3.19 10.37 13.37
C LEU A 129 4.64 10.09 12.95
N TYR A 130 4.83 9.08 12.08
CA TYR A 130 6.15 8.72 11.59
C TYR A 130 6.77 9.86 10.74
N CYS A 131 5.99 10.50 9.88
CA CYS A 131 6.43 11.63 9.07
C CYS A 131 6.78 12.87 9.93
N ASN A 132 6.08 13.08 11.04
CA ASN A 132 6.28 14.21 11.97
C ASN A 132 7.39 14.01 13.02
N GLY A 133 8.32 13.08 12.81
CA GLY A 133 9.58 13.03 13.58
C GLY A 133 9.82 11.75 14.37
N HIS A 134 8.93 10.77 14.31
CA HIS A 134 9.10 9.48 14.99
C HIS A 134 9.97 8.48 14.19
N ARG A 135 11.00 8.98 13.48
CA ARG A 135 11.88 8.18 12.60
C ARG A 135 13.10 7.59 13.31
N ARG A 136 12.94 7.16 14.57
CA ARG A 136 14.03 6.53 15.36
C ARG A 136 14.28 5.06 14.98
N CYS A 137 13.32 4.43 14.31
CA CYS A 137 13.40 3.07 13.77
C CYS A 137 12.72 3.02 12.39
N SER A 138 12.69 1.84 11.78
CA SER A 138 11.96 1.65 10.52
C SER A 138 10.45 1.87 10.73
N LEU A 139 9.71 2.15 9.65
CA LEU A 139 8.26 2.36 9.72
C LEU A 139 7.54 1.12 10.26
N PHE A 140 7.93 -0.07 9.81
CA PHE A 140 7.38 -1.32 10.30
C PHE A 140 7.66 -1.53 11.79
N ASP A 141 8.89 -1.28 12.25
CA ASP A 141 9.21 -1.35 13.68
C ASP A 141 8.40 -0.33 14.48
N PHE A 142 8.21 0.88 13.95
CA PHE A 142 7.43 1.92 14.60
C PHE A 142 5.98 1.47 14.81
N ILE A 143 5.35 0.89 13.78
CA ILE A 143 3.99 0.34 13.86
C ILE A 143 3.92 -0.78 14.90
N LEU A 144 4.84 -1.75 14.83
CA LEU A 144 4.84 -2.90 15.74
C LEU A 144 5.05 -2.53 17.22
N ARG A 145 5.74 -1.41 17.49
CA ARG A 145 6.03 -0.93 18.86
C ARG A 145 4.99 0.06 19.39
N THR A 146 4.04 0.49 18.58
CA THR A 146 3.11 1.56 18.93
C THR A 146 1.68 1.00 18.96
N PRO A 147 1.09 0.77 20.14
CA PRO A 147 -0.28 0.26 20.26
C PRO A 147 -1.31 1.13 19.52
N VAL A 148 -2.28 0.52 18.83
CA VAL A 148 -3.35 1.26 18.13
C VAL A 148 -4.13 2.16 19.10
N SER A 149 -4.31 1.72 20.35
CA SER A 149 -5.00 2.48 21.40
C SER A 149 -4.33 3.81 21.77
N THR A 150 -3.05 4.01 21.44
CA THR A 150 -2.32 5.25 21.72
C THR A 150 -2.41 6.28 20.58
N LEU A 151 -3.04 5.92 19.46
CA LEU A 151 -3.16 6.79 18.27
C LEU A 151 -4.28 7.82 18.36
N ASP A 152 -5.18 7.71 19.35
CA ASP A 152 -6.32 8.63 19.57
C ASP A 152 -5.95 9.86 20.42
N SER A 153 -4.67 10.27 20.43
CA SER A 153 -4.21 11.50 21.08
C SER A 153 -4.29 12.72 20.18
#